data_AF-A0A969FEG8-F1
#
_entry.id   AF-A0A969FEG8-F1
#
_cell.length_a   1.000
_cell.length_b   1.000
_cell.length_c   1.000
_cell.angle_alpha   90.00
_cell.angle_beta   90.00
_cell.angle_gamma   90.00
#
_symmetry.space_group_name_H-M   'P 1'
#
loop_
_entity.id
_entity.type
_entity.pdbx_description
1 polymer ?
#
loop_
_entity_poly.entity_id
_entity_poly.type
_entity_poly.pdbx_seq_one_letter_code
_entity_poly.pdbx_strand_id
1 'polypeptide(L)' 'MLAAIAEIREFTNEITFDEFQNDRKTIRAVLYNLAIIGEAICSIPPELEASHPEIPWNDVRGMRNIVIHAL' A
#
# COMPACT_ATOMS: atom_id res chain seq x y z
N MET A 1 4.89 5.36 6.83
CA MET A 1 4.45 5.60 5.43
C MET A 1 5.63 5.75 4.47
N LEU A 2 6.53 6.74 4.63
CA LEU A 2 7.66 6.92 3.69
C LEU A 2 8.60 5.71 3.61
N ALA A 3 8.94 5.09 4.75
CA ALA A 3 9.74 3.86 4.78
C ALA A 3 9.06 2.72 4.01
N ALA A 4 7.76 2.50 4.23
CA ALA A 4 6.99 1.47 3.53
C ALA A 4 6.96 1.69 2.00
N ILE A 5 6.86 2.94 1.55
CA ILE A 5 6.93 3.29 0.13
C ILE A 5 8.34 3.01 -0.42
N ALA A 6 9.39 3.34 0.32
CA ALA A 6 10.77 3.08 -0.07
C ALA A 6 11.06 1.58 -0.18
N GLU A 7 10.61 0.78 0.79
CA GLU A 7 10.75 -0.67 0.78
C GLU A 7 10.01 -1.32 -0.40
N ILE A 8 8.76 -0.90 -0.68
CA ILE A 8 8.03 -1.40 -1.86
C ILE A 8 8.83 -1.13 -3.14
N ARG A 9 9.40 0.07 -3.28
CA ARG A 9 10.23 0.42 -4.44
C ARG A 9 11.48 -0.46 -4.50
N GLU A 10 12.19 -0.62 -3.38
CA GLU A 10 13.38 -1.46 -3.31
C GLU A 10 13.09 -2.90 -3.73
N PHE A 11 12.00 -3.50 -3.23
CA PHE A 11 11.64 -4.88 -3.54
C PHE A 11 11.17 -5.09 -4.98
N THR A 12 10.70 -4.04 -5.66
CA THR A 12 10.10 -4.13 -7.00
C THR A 12 10.96 -3.53 -8.11
N ASN A 13 12.04 -2.80 -7.79
CA ASN A 13 12.81 -2.03 -8.77
C ASN A 13 13.58 -2.89 -9.79
N GLU A 14 13.98 -4.11 -9.43
CA GLU A 14 14.86 -4.95 -10.26
C GLU A 14 14.20 -6.26 -10.69
N ILE A 15 12.89 -6.40 -10.50
CA ILE A 15 12.13 -7.58 -10.89
C ILE A 15 11.06 -7.22 -11.92
N THR A 16 10.89 -8.10 -12.90
CA THR A 16 9.76 -8.04 -13.82
C THR A 16 8.47 -8.40 -13.09
N PHE A 17 7.33 -8.07 -13.71
CA PHE A 17 6.04 -8.50 -13.18
C PHE A 17 5.92 -10.04 -13.11
N ASP A 18 6.51 -10.76 -14.06
CA ASP A 18 6.48 -12.23 -14.06
C ASP A 18 7.29 -12.83 -12.89
N GLU A 19 8.46 -12.25 -12.60
CA GLU A 19 9.24 -12.65 -11.42
C GLU A 19 8.50 -12.29 -10.13
N PHE A 20 7.88 -11.10 -10.06
CA PHE A 20 7.10 -10.67 -8.91
C PHE A 20 5.93 -11.61 -8.60
N GLN A 21 5.11 -11.95 -9.60
CA GLN A 21 3.94 -12.82 -9.38
C GLN A 21 4.32 -14.24 -8.93
N ASN A 22 5.54 -14.68 -9.24
CA ASN A 22 6.07 -15.98 -8.84
C ASN A 22 6.90 -15.92 -7.53
N ASP A 23 7.20 -14.73 -6.99
CA ASP A 23 7.90 -14.56 -5.71
C ASP A 23 6.92 -14.24 -4.56
N ARG A 24 6.47 -15.32 -3.90
CA ARG A 24 5.56 -15.22 -2.76
C ARG A 24 6.11 -14.41 -1.59
N LYS A 25 7.44 -14.39 -1.39
CA LYS A 25 8.07 -13.64 -0.30
C LYS A 25 7.93 -12.14 -0.58
N THR A 26 8.26 -11.73 -1.80
CA THR A 26 8.20 -10.34 -2.22
C THR A 26 6.75 -9.83 -2.28
N ILE A 27 5.81 -10.64 -2.77
CA ILE A 27 4.37 -10.33 -2.69
C ILE A 27 3.96 -10.05 -1.24
N ARG A 28 4.31 -10.92 -0.30
CA ARG A 28 3.97 -10.73 1.12
C ARG A 28 4.59 -9.48 1.73
N ALA A 29 5.85 -9.18 1.38
CA ALA A 29 6.53 -7.97 1.85
C ALA A 29 5.87 -6.68 1.32
N VAL A 30 5.48 -6.67 0.03
CA VAL A 30 4.75 -5.55 -0.57
C VAL A 30 3.39 -5.37 0.08
N LEU A 31 2.63 -6.45 0.24
CA LEU A 31 1.30 -6.42 0.87
C LEU A 31 1.35 -5.88 2.30
N TYR A 32 2.31 -6.33 3.11
CA TYR A 32 2.51 -5.81 4.47
C TYR A 32 2.74 -4.29 4.47
N ASN A 33 3.58 -3.80 3.56
CA ASN A 33 3.84 -2.37 3.42
C ASN A 33 2.62 -1.57 2.93
N LEU A 34 1.80 -2.14 2.04
CA LEU A 34 0.52 -1.55 1.63
C LEU A 34 -0.46 -1.45 2.81
N ALA A 35 -0.50 -2.45 3.70
CA ALA A 35 -1.32 -2.39 4.90
C ALA A 35 -0.87 -1.27 5.86
N ILE A 36 0.45 -1.08 6.05
CA ILE A 36 0.99 0.04 6.84
C ILE A 36 0.57 1.40 6.25
N ILE A 37 0.61 1.53 4.92
CA ILE A 37 0.19 2.76 4.24
C ILE A 37 -1.30 3.01 4.46
N GLY A 38 -2.15 1.99 4.28
CA GLY A 38 -3.59 2.09 4.50
C GLY A 38 -3.95 2.44 5.95
N GLU A 39 -3.26 1.85 6.93
CA GLU A 39 -3.44 2.18 8.36
C GLU A 39 -3.11 3.66 8.65
N ALA A 40 -2.01 4.17 8.08
CA ALA A 40 -1.62 5.56 8.26
C ALA A 40 -2.68 6.52 7.69
N ILE A 41 -3.29 6.16 6.56
CA ILE A 41 -4.34 6.96 5.92
C ILE A 41 -5.64 6.96 6.72
N CYS A 42 -5.99 5.84 7.37
CA CYS A 42 -7.15 5.79 8.28
C CYS A 42 -7.05 6.77 9.47
N SER A 43 -5.85 7.26 9.78
CA SER A 43 -5.61 8.22 10.87
C SER A 43 -5.61 9.68 10.41
N ILE A 44 -5.84 9.96 9.13
CA ILE A 44 -5.84 11.31 8.58
C ILE A 44 -7.13 12.05 8.99
N PRO A 45 -7.04 13.31 9.48
CA PRO A 45 -8.22 14.09 9.81
C PRO A 45 -9.12 14.38 8.59
N PRO A 46 -10.46 14.36 8.72
CA PRO A 46 -11.38 14.65 7.63
C PRO A 46 -11.15 16.01 6.97
N GLU A 47 -10.71 17.01 7.72
CA GLU A 47 -10.42 18.35 7.22
C GLU A 47 -9.25 18.34 6.21
N LEU A 48 -8.26 17.47 6.43
CA LEU A 48 -7.12 17.30 5.54
C LEU A 48 -7.50 16.47 4.31
N GLU A 49 -8.36 15.47 4.47
CA GLU A 49 -8.92 14.75 3.32
C GLU A 49 -9.72 15.70 2.41
N ALA A 50 -10.55 16.55 3.01
CA ALA A 50 -11.37 17.53 2.30
C ALA A 50 -10.54 18.61 1.59
N SER A 51 -9.36 18.96 2.10
CA SER A 51 -8.46 19.91 1.43
C SER A 51 -7.68 19.31 0.25
N HIS A 52 -7.72 17.98 0.09
CA HIS A 52 -7.02 17.22 -0.96
C HIS A 52 -7.96 16.23 -1.68
N PRO A 53 -9.04 16.71 -2.32
CA PRO A 53 -10.02 15.84 -2.98
C PRO A 53 -9.45 15.10 -4.21
N GLU A 54 -8.30 15.52 -4.73
CA GLU A 54 -7.57 14.85 -5.82
C GLU A 54 -6.98 13.49 -5.42
N ILE A 55 -6.80 13.27 -4.11
CA ILE A 55 -6.27 12.02 -3.58
C ILE A 55 -7.43 11.03 -3.38
N PRO A 56 -7.33 9.79 -3.89
CA PRO A 56 -8.40 8.79 -3.78
C PRO A 56 -8.43 8.13 -2.39
N TRP A 57 -8.67 8.91 -1.33
CA TRP A 57 -8.59 8.48 0.07
C TRP A 57 -9.34 7.17 0.36
N ASN A 58 -10.55 7.03 -0.17
CA ASN A 58 -11.39 5.86 0.03
C ASN A 58 -10.79 4.60 -0.62
N ASP A 59 -10.17 4.73 -1.80
CA ASP A 59 -9.56 3.58 -2.49
C ASP A 59 -8.33 3.11 -1.72
N VAL A 60 -7.52 4.04 -1.20
CA VAL A 60 -6.33 3.67 -0.41
C VAL A 60 -6.72 3.05 0.94
N ARG A 61 -7.81 3.51 1.58
CA ARG A 61 -8.39 2.81 2.74
C ARG A 61 -8.91 1.42 2.36
N GLY A 62 -9.59 1.30 1.22
CA GLY A 62 -10.11 0.03 0.69
C GLY A 62 -9.02 -1.01 0.44
N MET A 63 -7.83 -0.56 -0.01
CA MET A 63 -6.67 -1.43 -0.23
C MET A 63 -6.28 -2.23 1.02
N ARG A 64 -6.30 -1.62 2.21
CA ARG A 64 -6.04 -2.33 3.48
C ARG A 64 -7.00 -3.50 3.68
N ASN A 65 -8.28 -3.29 3.40
CA ASN A 65 -9.30 -4.33 3.58
C ASN A 65 -9.07 -5.51 2.64
N ILE A 66 -8.67 -5.23 1.40
CA ILE A 66 -8.33 -6.29 0.43
C ILE A 66 -7.11 -7.08 0.92
N VAL A 67 -6.05 -6.38 1.34
CA VAL A 67 -4.81 -7.01 1.80
C VAL A 67 -5.02 -7.88 3.05
N ILE A 68 -5.88 -7.45 3.98
CA ILE A 68 -6.08 -8.14 5.26
C ILE A 68 -7.14 -9.26 5.18
N HIS A 69 -8.18 -9.11 4.35
CA HIS A 69 -9.33 -10.02 4.34
C HIS A 69 -9.45 -10.92 3.11
N ALA A 70 -8.82 -10.58 1.98
CA ALA A 70 -8.97 -11.34 0.74
C ALA A 70 -7.85 -12.36 0.48
N LEU A 71 -7.00 -12.64 1.49
CA LEU A 71 -5.83 -13.52 1.39
C LEU A 71 -5.81 -14.61 2.45
#